data_AF-A0A661ZMH4-F1
#
_entry.id   AF-A0A661ZMH4-F1
#
_cell.length_a   1.000
_cell.length_b   1.000
_cell.length_c   1.000
_cell.angle_alpha   90.00
_cell.angle_beta   90.00
_cell.angle_gamma   90.00
#
_symmetry.space_group_name_H-M   'P 1'
#
loop_
_entity.id
_entity.type
_entity.pdbx_description
1 polymer ?
#
loop_
_entity_poly.entity_id
_entity_poly.type
_entity_poly.pdbx_seq_one_letter_code
_entity_poly.pdbx_strand_id
1 'polypeptide(L)'
;MNKTITLAIIIMLFPSIIMADWVPLNEKATSPAPPKITLVSDDNTSTVLKIEISGFELKDLNLGDHNYQVIDLLSESFTTNPGYPELPYIAKILAIPDQASISVEVLETGKTHSFTNISLPPARESWLEGDPESTYTENPSVYNSMKSYPGKDTKLDKPSVFRDFRITRVSVFPVQYIPAKKELQVASSITIRINYGAGEIVNPKTTVQKPIAPSFGELYHSTIFNYQSVLDKSYGGKEDGHELMLCIMPDDFFASFEDYAEWKRRSGIDVHLTKFSDIGANSTNPDIIKDHITDAYFNWETPPTYVLLVGDDGIVPTYSSGAINENLFVTVDGNDFFPEMMIGRFTNESDYGMLVMTNKFIKYEKEPYTTNSDWFKKGICCSNDAYASQTTTKRFTAERMLLDGGFTSVDTMMSDPGCTYSVSDVVNAIN
;
A
#
# COMPACT_ATOMS: atom_id res chain seq x y z
N MET A 1 -39.70 -43.59 -44.43
CA MET A 1 -39.41 -43.01 -43.10
C MET A 1 -38.48 -41.81 -43.34
N ASN A 2 -39.05 -40.63 -43.57
CA ASN A 2 -38.30 -39.42 -43.92
C ASN A 2 -37.63 -38.86 -42.67
N LYS A 3 -36.29 -38.82 -42.64
CA LYS A 3 -35.53 -38.15 -41.59
C LYS A 3 -35.29 -36.70 -42.02
N THR A 4 -36.03 -35.80 -41.40
CA THR A 4 -35.76 -34.36 -41.36
C THR A 4 -34.45 -34.12 -40.60
N ILE A 5 -33.50 -33.45 -41.24
CA ILE A 5 -32.27 -32.96 -40.61
C ILE A 5 -32.55 -31.55 -40.10
N THR A 6 -32.69 -31.40 -38.79
CA THR A 6 -32.79 -30.10 -38.13
C THR A 6 -31.38 -29.55 -37.93
N LEU A 7 -31.03 -28.49 -38.65
CA LEU A 7 -29.75 -27.80 -38.51
C LEU A 7 -29.81 -26.90 -37.27
N ALA A 8 -29.13 -27.28 -36.19
CA ALA A 8 -28.96 -26.44 -35.02
C ALA A 8 -27.93 -25.35 -35.30
N ILE A 9 -28.38 -24.10 -35.40
CA ILE A 9 -27.51 -22.93 -35.48
C ILE A 9 -26.95 -22.68 -34.07
N ILE A 10 -25.69 -23.02 -33.87
CA ILE A 10 -24.92 -22.65 -32.67
C ILE A 10 -24.58 -21.17 -32.82
N ILE A 11 -25.28 -20.30 -32.09
CA ILE A 11 -24.91 -18.90 -31.92
C ILE A 11 -23.70 -18.89 -30.98
N MET A 12 -22.49 -18.80 -31.54
CA MET A 12 -21.30 -18.45 -30.78
C MET A 12 -21.43 -16.98 -30.35
N LEU A 13 -21.81 -16.76 -29.09
CA LEU A 13 -21.59 -15.50 -28.40
C LEU A 13 -20.07 -15.34 -28.22
N PHE A 14 -19.42 -14.63 -29.15
CA PHE A 14 -18.09 -14.10 -28.90
C PHE A 14 -18.21 -13.11 -27.73
N PRO A 15 -17.43 -13.27 -26.64
CA PRO A 15 -17.35 -12.21 -25.64
C PRO A 15 -16.82 -10.96 -26.34
N SER A 16 -17.60 -9.88 -26.32
CA SER A 16 -17.15 -8.57 -26.77
C SER A 16 -15.97 -8.17 -25.89
N ILE A 17 -14.76 -8.32 -26.41
CA ILE A 17 -13.56 -7.82 -25.75
C ILE A 17 -13.69 -6.31 -25.79
N ILE A 18 -14.00 -5.70 -24.65
CA ILE A 18 -13.91 -4.25 -24.47
C ILE A 18 -12.42 -3.92 -24.50
N MET A 19 -11.88 -3.62 -25.68
CA MET A 19 -10.49 -3.21 -25.82
C MET A 19 -10.36 -1.76 -25.40
N ALA A 20 -9.37 -1.48 -24.55
CA ALA A 20 -8.96 -0.11 -24.27
C ALA A 20 -8.19 0.43 -25.47
N ASP A 21 -8.57 1.60 -25.96
CA ASP A 21 -7.89 2.26 -27.07
C ASP A 21 -6.82 3.20 -26.52
N TRP A 22 -5.58 3.03 -26.96
CA TRP A 22 -4.49 3.93 -26.62
C TRP A 22 -4.57 5.24 -27.41
N VAL A 23 -4.65 6.36 -26.70
CA VAL A 23 -4.69 7.71 -27.28
C VAL A 23 -3.33 8.40 -27.05
N PRO A 24 -2.46 8.46 -28.07
CA PRO A 24 -1.14 9.07 -27.94
C PRO A 24 -1.22 10.61 -27.92
N LEU A 25 -0.41 11.25 -27.07
CA LEU A 25 -0.21 12.72 -27.10
C LEU A 25 0.88 13.14 -28.09
N ASN A 26 1.74 12.21 -28.52
CA ASN A 26 2.75 12.47 -29.54
C ASN A 26 2.91 11.26 -30.50
N GLU A 27 3.33 11.52 -31.73
CA GLU A 27 3.40 10.52 -32.81
C GLU A 27 4.36 9.36 -32.54
N LYS A 28 5.26 9.48 -31.56
CA LYS A 28 6.24 8.45 -31.20
C LYS A 28 5.74 7.50 -30.10
N ALA A 29 4.67 7.86 -29.41
CA ALA A 29 4.11 7.08 -28.30
C ALA A 29 3.09 6.07 -28.81
N THR A 30 3.49 5.10 -29.62
CA THR A 30 2.55 4.16 -30.26
C THR A 30 2.11 2.99 -29.38
N SER A 31 2.61 2.89 -28.15
CA SER A 31 2.28 1.80 -27.22
C SER A 31 1.93 2.36 -25.83
N PRO A 32 1.00 1.72 -25.11
CA PRO A 32 0.66 2.11 -23.75
C PRO A 32 1.89 2.16 -22.84
N ALA A 33 2.03 3.26 -22.10
CA ALA A 33 3.10 3.44 -21.14
C ALA A 33 2.65 4.36 -20.02
N PRO A 34 3.00 4.06 -18.75
CA PRO A 34 2.72 4.94 -17.64
C PRO A 34 3.50 6.26 -17.74
N PRO A 35 3.05 7.34 -17.08
CA PRO A 35 3.79 8.59 -16.97
C PRO A 35 5.22 8.37 -16.52
N LYS A 36 6.16 8.96 -17.24
CA LYS A 36 7.57 8.96 -16.85
C LYS A 36 7.80 10.10 -15.87
N ILE A 37 8.34 9.78 -14.71
CA ILE A 37 8.60 10.75 -13.64
C ILE A 37 10.11 10.80 -13.42
N THR A 38 10.68 12.00 -13.49
CA THR A 38 12.12 12.23 -13.35
C THR A 38 12.38 13.19 -12.20
N LEU A 39 13.27 12.81 -11.29
CA LEU A 39 13.86 13.72 -10.30
C LEU A 39 14.85 14.64 -11.02
N VAL A 40 14.51 15.92 -11.20
CA VAL A 40 15.35 16.89 -11.92
C VAL A 40 16.43 17.44 -10.99
N SER A 41 16.03 17.80 -9.78
CA SER A 41 16.92 18.21 -8.71
C SER A 41 16.27 17.92 -7.37
N ASP A 42 17.10 17.77 -6.36
CA ASP A 42 16.70 17.67 -4.97
C ASP A 42 17.87 18.26 -4.18
N ASP A 43 17.61 19.20 -3.30
CA ASP A 43 18.59 19.85 -2.42
C ASP A 43 17.90 20.34 -1.14
N ASN A 44 18.66 21.02 -0.27
CA ASN A 44 18.15 21.48 1.03
C ASN A 44 17.06 22.55 0.93
N THR A 45 16.82 23.12 -0.25
CA THR A 45 15.85 24.19 -0.50
C THR A 45 14.68 23.75 -1.35
N SER A 46 14.83 22.73 -2.20
CA SER A 46 13.73 22.24 -3.01
C SER A 46 13.92 20.85 -3.60
N THR A 47 12.81 20.21 -3.97
CA THR A 47 12.77 19.04 -4.87
C THR A 47 11.99 19.41 -6.13
N VAL A 48 12.56 19.13 -7.31
CA VAL A 48 11.96 19.39 -8.62
C VAL A 48 11.69 18.07 -9.34
N LEU A 49 10.43 17.87 -9.73
CA LEU A 49 9.99 16.69 -10.47
C LEU A 49 9.49 17.10 -11.85
N LYS A 50 9.87 16.33 -12.88
CA LYS A 50 9.28 16.42 -14.22
C LYS A 50 8.44 15.17 -14.48
N ILE A 51 7.16 15.38 -14.81
CA ILE A 51 6.22 14.33 -15.19
C ILE A 51 5.97 14.47 -16.68
N GLU A 52 6.19 13.40 -17.44
CA GLU A 52 6.00 13.33 -18.89
C GLU A 52 4.93 12.30 -19.24
N ILE A 53 4.00 12.68 -20.11
CA ILE A 53 2.83 11.87 -20.47
C ILE A 53 2.86 11.59 -21.97
N SER A 54 2.88 10.30 -22.29
CA SER A 54 2.96 9.80 -23.66
C SER A 54 1.57 9.64 -24.29
N GLY A 55 0.55 9.36 -23.48
CA GLY A 55 -0.81 9.04 -23.89
C GLY A 55 -1.67 8.63 -22.69
N PHE A 56 -2.86 8.13 -22.98
CA PHE A 56 -3.77 7.52 -22.01
C PHE A 56 -4.57 6.40 -22.69
N GLU A 57 -5.06 5.46 -21.88
CA GLU A 57 -6.06 4.49 -22.32
C GLU A 57 -7.46 5.08 -22.19
N LEU A 58 -8.30 4.84 -23.20
CA LEU A 58 -9.71 5.20 -23.23
C LEU A 58 -10.54 3.93 -23.34
N LYS A 59 -11.46 3.72 -22.39
CA LYS A 59 -12.29 2.52 -22.33
C LYS A 59 -13.76 2.89 -22.21
N ASP A 60 -14.60 2.34 -23.08
CA ASP A 60 -16.04 2.53 -22.99
C ASP A 60 -16.62 1.79 -21.77
N LEU A 61 -17.53 2.48 -21.07
CA LEU A 61 -18.26 2.00 -19.91
C LEU A 61 -19.75 2.25 -20.11
N ASN A 62 -20.48 1.21 -20.49
CA ASN A 62 -21.92 1.27 -20.73
C ASN A 62 -22.68 0.91 -19.44
N LEU A 63 -23.45 1.85 -18.91
CA LEU A 63 -24.22 1.72 -17.67
C LEU A 63 -25.69 2.07 -17.92
N GLY A 64 -26.48 1.05 -18.28
CA GLY A 64 -27.89 1.24 -18.64
C GLY A 64 -28.02 2.17 -19.84
N ASP A 65 -28.67 3.33 -19.64
CA ASP A 65 -28.89 4.34 -20.68
C ASP A 65 -27.73 5.35 -20.82
N HIS A 66 -26.72 5.29 -19.94
CA HIS A 66 -25.56 6.18 -19.99
C HIS A 66 -24.33 5.46 -20.55
N ASN A 67 -23.70 6.08 -21.55
CA ASN A 67 -22.42 5.64 -22.09
C ASN A 67 -21.33 6.59 -21.59
N TYR A 68 -20.44 6.06 -20.79
CA TYR A 68 -19.28 6.75 -20.25
C TYR A 68 -18.00 6.25 -20.91
N GLN A 69 -16.92 7.00 -20.69
CA GLN A 69 -15.57 6.66 -21.10
C GLN A 69 -14.65 6.84 -19.90
N VAL A 70 -13.97 5.76 -19.50
CA VAL A 70 -12.95 5.75 -18.46
C VAL A 70 -11.62 6.09 -19.10
N ILE A 71 -10.84 6.94 -18.44
CA ILE A 71 -9.50 7.33 -18.87
C ILE A 71 -8.50 6.84 -17.86
N ASP A 72 -7.45 6.14 -18.32
CA ASP A 72 -6.38 5.67 -17.46
C ASP A 72 -5.01 6.14 -17.98
N LEU A 73 -4.21 6.69 -17.08
CA LEU A 73 -2.80 7.01 -17.36
C LEU A 73 -1.88 5.82 -17.07
N LEU A 74 -2.39 4.67 -16.64
CA LEU A 74 -1.60 3.58 -16.04
C LEU A 74 -0.85 4.08 -14.79
N SER A 75 -1.51 4.95 -14.04
CA SER A 75 -0.97 5.61 -12.84
C SER A 75 -1.53 5.07 -11.52
N GLU A 76 -2.53 4.20 -11.61
CA GLU A 76 -3.22 3.55 -10.48
C GLU A 76 -3.90 4.51 -9.48
N SER A 77 -4.04 5.79 -9.85
CA SER A 77 -4.54 6.84 -8.97
C SER A 77 -5.66 7.63 -9.64
N PHE A 78 -6.83 7.66 -9.01
CA PHE A 78 -8.04 8.31 -9.54
C PHE A 78 -8.69 9.23 -8.51
N THR A 79 -9.28 10.34 -8.94
CA THR A 79 -10.00 11.24 -8.04
C THR A 79 -11.25 10.57 -7.49
N THR A 80 -11.48 10.65 -6.18
CA THR A 80 -12.53 9.89 -5.49
C THR A 80 -13.66 10.75 -4.92
N ASN A 81 -13.81 12.01 -5.33
CA ASN A 81 -14.87 12.89 -4.83
C ASN A 81 -16.23 12.46 -5.39
N PRO A 82 -17.17 11.95 -4.57
CA PRO A 82 -18.39 11.36 -5.12
C PRO A 82 -19.21 12.34 -5.95
N GLY A 83 -19.67 11.86 -7.11
CA GLY A 83 -20.46 12.63 -8.08
C GLY A 83 -19.69 13.65 -8.92
N TYR A 84 -18.38 13.79 -8.73
CA TYR A 84 -17.49 14.54 -9.62
C TYR A 84 -16.91 13.61 -10.67
N PRO A 85 -16.49 14.11 -11.86
CA PRO A 85 -15.80 13.30 -12.85
C PRO A 85 -14.61 12.54 -12.27
N GLU A 86 -14.55 11.24 -12.49
CA GLU A 86 -13.39 10.43 -12.09
C GLU A 86 -12.24 10.66 -13.08
N LEU A 87 -11.10 11.10 -12.57
CA LEU A 87 -9.93 11.45 -13.39
C LEU A 87 -8.66 10.78 -12.86
N PRO A 88 -7.81 10.24 -13.74
CA PRO A 88 -6.51 9.74 -13.33
C PRO A 88 -5.56 10.89 -12.99
N TYR A 89 -4.67 10.65 -12.03
CA TYR A 89 -3.65 11.61 -11.62
C TYR A 89 -2.39 10.88 -11.16
N ILE A 90 -1.26 11.60 -11.04
CA ILE A 90 0.00 11.00 -10.58
C ILE A 90 0.21 11.37 -9.12
N ALA A 91 0.58 10.40 -8.29
CA ALA A 91 0.98 10.64 -6.89
C ALA A 91 2.37 10.06 -6.60
N LYS A 92 3.18 10.80 -5.84
CA LYS A 92 4.46 10.30 -5.29
C LYS A 92 4.65 10.74 -3.85
N ILE A 93 5.22 9.85 -3.04
CA ILE A 93 5.68 10.14 -1.69
C ILE A 93 7.13 10.62 -1.79
N LEU A 94 7.43 11.73 -1.11
CA LEU A 94 8.76 12.32 -1.04
C LEU A 94 9.19 12.45 0.41
N ALA A 95 10.46 12.16 0.68
CA ALA A 95 11.12 12.59 1.90
C ALA A 95 11.40 14.09 1.80
N ILE A 96 11.10 14.80 2.87
CA ILE A 96 11.23 16.25 3.00
C ILE A 96 12.03 16.59 4.26
N PRO A 97 12.62 17.79 4.38
CA PRO A 97 13.37 18.15 5.57
C PRO A 97 12.52 18.11 6.85
N ASP A 98 13.11 17.61 7.93
CA ASP A 98 12.44 17.39 9.22
C ASP A 98 11.81 18.66 9.81
N GLN A 99 12.44 19.82 9.57
CA GLN A 99 12.15 21.09 10.23
C GLN A 99 11.88 22.24 9.23
N ALA A 100 11.33 21.94 8.05
CA ALA A 100 10.97 22.95 7.05
C ALA A 100 9.46 23.02 6.80
N SER A 101 8.97 24.23 6.56
CA SER A 101 7.68 24.41 5.89
C SER A 101 7.79 24.00 4.42
N ILE A 102 6.68 23.53 3.84
CA ILE A 102 6.65 23.05 2.46
C ILE A 102 5.56 23.73 1.64
N SER A 103 5.84 23.98 0.38
CA SER A 103 4.85 24.43 -0.61
C SER A 103 5.14 23.80 -1.97
N VAL A 104 4.15 23.79 -2.87
CA VAL A 104 4.31 23.27 -4.23
C VAL A 104 3.92 24.34 -5.24
N GLU A 105 4.73 24.49 -6.29
CA GLU A 105 4.45 25.34 -7.44
C GLU A 105 4.66 24.58 -8.76
N VAL A 106 3.94 25.00 -9.80
CA VAL A 106 4.17 24.52 -11.17
C VAL A 106 5.16 25.46 -11.84
N LEU A 107 6.29 24.92 -12.29
CA LEU A 107 7.30 25.68 -13.03
C LEU A 107 6.99 25.75 -14.51
N GLU A 108 6.48 24.66 -15.08
CA GLU A 108 6.25 24.53 -16.51
C GLU A 108 5.12 23.52 -16.77
N THR A 109 4.24 23.87 -17.72
CA THR A 109 3.24 22.96 -18.28
C THR A 109 3.52 22.82 -19.76
N GLY A 110 3.65 21.57 -20.22
CA GLY A 110 3.86 21.24 -21.63
C GLY A 110 2.63 21.53 -22.48
N LYS A 111 2.69 21.15 -23.76
CA LYS A 111 1.55 21.29 -24.67
C LYS A 111 0.32 20.58 -24.11
N THR A 112 -0.80 21.29 -24.04
CA THR A 112 -2.11 20.73 -23.69
C THR A 112 -2.84 20.26 -24.94
N HIS A 113 -3.38 19.06 -24.89
CA HIS A 113 -4.20 18.46 -25.95
C HIS A 113 -5.65 18.41 -25.50
N SER A 114 -6.56 18.93 -26.32
CA SER A 114 -8.00 18.89 -26.06
C SER A 114 -8.67 17.76 -26.84
N PHE A 115 -9.52 17.00 -26.18
CA PHE A 115 -10.34 15.93 -26.73
C PHE A 115 -11.80 16.22 -26.40
N THR A 116 -12.65 16.33 -27.43
CA THR A 116 -14.08 16.63 -27.29
C THR A 116 -14.93 15.37 -27.37
N ASN A 117 -16.18 15.47 -26.93
CA ASN A 117 -17.15 14.36 -26.89
C ASN A 117 -16.75 13.24 -25.92
N ILE A 118 -16.00 13.59 -24.88
CA ILE A 118 -15.62 12.65 -23.82
C ILE A 118 -16.62 12.75 -22.68
N SER A 119 -17.29 11.65 -22.34
CA SER A 119 -18.25 11.60 -21.23
C SER A 119 -17.68 10.79 -20.08
N LEU A 120 -17.09 11.44 -19.08
CA LEU A 120 -16.45 10.74 -17.96
C LEU A 120 -17.47 10.27 -16.91
N PRO A 121 -17.32 9.05 -16.34
CA PRO A 121 -18.16 8.60 -15.26
C PRO A 121 -17.90 9.41 -13.98
N PRO A 122 -18.91 9.59 -13.12
CA PRO A 122 -18.69 10.18 -11.81
C PRO A 122 -17.96 9.19 -10.89
N ALA A 123 -17.03 9.69 -10.09
CA ALA A 123 -16.49 8.94 -8.98
C ALA A 123 -17.62 8.53 -8.03
N ARG A 124 -17.53 7.31 -7.52
CA ARG A 124 -18.57 6.68 -6.71
C ARG A 124 -18.41 6.98 -5.23
N GLU A 125 -19.51 6.96 -4.48
CA GLU A 125 -19.44 6.92 -3.02
C GLU A 125 -18.81 5.61 -2.58
N SER A 126 -17.93 5.61 -1.58
CA SER A 126 -17.45 4.37 -0.98
C SER A 126 -18.61 3.65 -0.30
N TRP A 127 -18.68 2.34 -0.46
CA TRP A 127 -19.64 1.47 0.22
C TRP A 127 -18.89 0.53 1.17
N LEU A 128 -19.58 0.07 2.22
CA LEU A 128 -19.03 -0.95 3.10
C LEU A 128 -19.05 -2.29 2.36
N GLU A 129 -18.07 -3.15 2.65
CA GLU A 129 -18.09 -4.50 2.11
C GLU A 129 -19.38 -5.21 2.52
N GLY A 130 -20.13 -5.61 1.50
CA GLY A 130 -21.38 -6.32 1.63
C GLY A 130 -22.65 -5.51 1.44
N ASP A 131 -22.53 -4.19 1.43
CA ASP A 131 -23.57 -3.33 0.89
C ASP A 131 -23.56 -3.40 -0.65
N PRO A 132 -24.70 -3.14 -1.31
CA PRO A 132 -24.74 -2.98 -2.76
C PRO A 132 -23.72 -1.91 -3.21
N GLU A 133 -23.01 -2.18 -4.31
CA GLU A 133 -22.13 -1.18 -4.89
C GLU A 133 -22.89 0.11 -5.17
N SER A 134 -22.28 1.25 -4.85
CA SER A 134 -22.90 2.54 -5.09
C SER A 134 -23.06 2.81 -6.59
N THR A 135 -24.11 3.55 -6.93
CA THR A 135 -24.42 3.90 -8.32
C THR A 135 -23.57 5.08 -8.80
N TYR A 136 -23.28 5.09 -10.09
CA TYR A 136 -22.71 6.25 -10.77
C TYR A 136 -23.75 7.37 -10.80
N THR A 137 -23.57 8.36 -9.92
CA THR A 137 -24.54 9.45 -9.74
C THR A 137 -23.86 10.78 -10.00
N GLU A 138 -24.11 11.38 -11.16
CA GLU A 138 -23.54 12.68 -11.50
C GLU A 138 -24.08 13.76 -10.55
N ASN A 139 -23.18 14.60 -10.02
CA ASN A 139 -23.60 15.83 -9.38
C ASN A 139 -23.99 16.85 -10.47
N PRO A 140 -25.26 17.25 -10.62
CA PRO A 140 -25.68 18.10 -11.73
C PRO A 140 -25.02 19.47 -11.70
N SER A 141 -24.67 20.00 -10.53
CA SER A 141 -23.98 21.29 -10.40
C SER A 141 -22.54 21.23 -10.92
N VAL A 142 -21.92 20.06 -10.90
CA VAL A 142 -20.57 19.81 -11.42
C VAL A 142 -20.63 19.47 -12.90
N TYR A 143 -21.51 18.55 -13.29
CA TYR A 143 -21.60 18.07 -14.67
C TYR A 143 -22.15 19.11 -15.66
N ASN A 144 -22.94 20.08 -15.18
CA ASN A 144 -23.37 21.23 -15.98
C ASN A 144 -22.44 22.46 -15.84
N SER A 145 -21.29 22.31 -15.17
CA SER A 145 -20.34 23.39 -14.97
C SER A 145 -19.41 23.59 -16.17
N MET A 146 -19.13 24.85 -16.47
CA MET A 146 -18.08 25.25 -17.42
C MET A 146 -16.69 25.35 -16.77
N LYS A 147 -16.58 25.08 -15.45
CA LYS A 147 -15.30 25.09 -14.73
C LYS A 147 -14.55 23.79 -14.99
N SER A 148 -13.23 23.90 -15.15
CA SER A 148 -12.36 22.73 -15.20
C SER A 148 -12.31 22.03 -13.84
N TYR A 149 -12.32 20.71 -13.85
CA TYR A 149 -12.07 19.84 -12.70
C TYR A 149 -10.84 18.95 -12.99
N PRO A 150 -9.92 18.76 -12.03
CA PRO A 150 -9.94 19.26 -10.64
C PRO A 150 -9.74 20.77 -10.49
N GLY A 151 -9.34 21.46 -11.55
CA GLY A 151 -9.16 22.92 -11.55
C GLY A 151 -7.88 23.40 -10.86
N LYS A 152 -7.01 22.46 -10.49
CA LYS A 152 -5.65 22.67 -9.96
C LYS A 152 -4.72 21.64 -10.56
N ASP A 153 -3.47 22.01 -10.77
CA ASP A 153 -2.46 21.13 -11.37
C ASP A 153 -1.74 20.28 -10.32
N THR A 154 -1.76 20.70 -9.06
CA THR A 154 -1.06 19.98 -7.97
C THR A 154 -1.85 20.00 -6.66
N LYS A 155 -1.53 19.06 -5.78
CA LYS A 155 -1.96 19.04 -4.38
C LYS A 155 -0.83 18.45 -3.53
N LEU A 156 -0.57 19.05 -2.38
CA LEU A 156 0.37 18.55 -1.39
C LEU A 156 -0.43 18.12 -0.15
N ASP A 157 -0.23 16.88 0.29
CA ASP A 157 -0.86 16.38 1.52
C ASP A 157 -0.08 16.83 2.77
N LYS A 158 -0.73 16.83 3.93
CA LYS A 158 -0.05 17.14 5.20
C LYS A 158 1.08 16.12 5.44
N PRO A 159 2.25 16.56 5.93
CA PRO A 159 3.35 15.65 6.22
C PRO A 159 3.04 14.60 7.29
N SER A 160 3.68 13.46 7.15
CA SER A 160 3.74 12.37 8.13
C SER A 160 5.18 12.10 8.55
N VAL A 161 5.38 11.55 9.74
CA VAL A 161 6.66 10.96 10.14
C VAL A 161 6.60 9.48 9.78
N PHE A 162 7.65 8.98 9.17
CA PHE A 162 7.79 7.56 8.86
C PHE A 162 9.18 7.11 9.30
N ARG A 163 9.30 6.85 10.61
CA ARG A 163 10.54 6.49 11.30
C ARG A 163 11.70 7.44 10.96
N ASP A 164 12.56 7.07 10.01
CA ASP A 164 13.77 7.80 9.65
C ASP A 164 13.50 9.09 8.84
N PHE A 165 12.30 9.23 8.25
CA PHE A 165 11.98 10.34 7.35
C PHE A 165 10.68 11.04 7.69
N ARG A 166 10.68 12.38 7.58
CA ARG A 166 9.43 13.13 7.38
C ARG A 166 9.06 13.06 5.90
N ILE A 167 7.83 12.64 5.61
CA ILE A 167 7.35 12.39 4.25
C ILE A 167 6.11 13.20 3.93
N THR A 168 5.87 13.47 2.64
CA THR A 168 4.62 14.04 2.13
C THR A 168 4.27 13.44 0.78
N ARG A 169 2.98 13.35 0.48
CA ARG A 169 2.50 12.94 -0.84
C ARG A 169 2.20 14.17 -1.69
N VAL A 170 2.84 14.24 -2.86
CA VAL A 170 2.52 15.21 -3.91
C VAL A 170 1.69 14.55 -5.00
N SER A 171 0.55 15.16 -5.32
CA SER A 171 -0.35 14.77 -6.41
C SER A 171 -0.25 15.78 -7.55
N VAL A 172 -0.20 15.30 -8.78
CA VAL A 172 -0.14 16.11 -10.02
C VAL A 172 -1.31 15.71 -10.92
N PHE A 173 -2.09 16.70 -11.38
CA PHE A 173 -3.32 16.53 -12.14
C PHE A 173 -3.12 17.02 -13.59
N PRO A 174 -2.49 16.22 -14.46
CA PRO A 174 -2.26 16.61 -15.84
C PRO A 174 -3.50 16.48 -16.72
N VAL A 175 -4.52 15.78 -16.23
CA VAL A 175 -5.81 15.63 -16.88
C VAL A 175 -6.80 16.56 -16.19
N GLN A 176 -7.38 17.43 -17.00
CA GLN A 176 -8.37 18.42 -16.63
C GLN A 176 -9.62 18.19 -17.49
N TYR A 177 -10.80 18.40 -16.94
CA TYR A 177 -12.05 18.13 -17.65
C TYR A 177 -13.05 19.25 -17.44
N ILE A 178 -13.66 19.72 -18.53
CA ILE A 178 -14.73 20.72 -18.51
C ILE A 178 -16.05 19.98 -18.78
N PRO A 179 -16.86 19.67 -17.74
CA PRO A 179 -17.97 18.73 -17.88
C PRO A 179 -19.06 19.20 -18.86
N ALA A 180 -19.48 20.46 -18.78
CA ALA A 180 -20.52 20.99 -19.67
C ALA A 180 -20.13 20.97 -21.15
N LYS A 181 -18.84 20.93 -21.46
CA LYS A 181 -18.33 20.84 -22.83
C LYS A 181 -18.01 19.42 -23.28
N LYS A 182 -17.99 18.45 -22.36
CA LYS A 182 -17.44 17.11 -22.61
C LYS A 182 -16.03 17.20 -23.22
N GLU A 183 -15.22 18.11 -22.67
CA GLU A 183 -13.87 18.43 -23.17
C GLU A 183 -12.84 18.00 -22.12
N LEU A 184 -12.02 17.02 -22.49
CA LEU A 184 -10.84 16.58 -21.75
C LEU A 184 -9.62 17.35 -22.22
N GLN A 185 -8.80 17.79 -21.29
CA GLN A 185 -7.55 18.49 -21.54
C GLN A 185 -6.41 17.73 -20.87
N VAL A 186 -5.40 17.32 -21.64
CA VAL A 186 -4.26 16.54 -21.13
C VAL A 186 -2.97 17.29 -21.42
N ALA A 187 -2.22 17.64 -20.39
CA ALA A 187 -0.88 18.22 -20.52
C ALA A 187 0.14 17.12 -20.85
N SER A 188 0.96 17.33 -21.88
CA SER A 188 2.05 16.40 -22.27
C SER A 188 3.18 16.32 -21.23
N SER A 189 3.33 17.35 -20.39
CA SER A 189 4.23 17.32 -19.24
C SER A 189 3.84 18.35 -18.19
N ILE A 190 4.22 18.11 -16.94
CA ILE A 190 4.17 19.11 -15.86
C ILE A 190 5.49 19.02 -15.08
N THR A 191 6.15 20.16 -14.89
CA THR A 191 7.32 20.30 -14.02
C THR A 191 6.92 21.04 -12.77
N ILE A 192 7.11 20.42 -11.61
CA ILE A 192 6.75 20.98 -10.31
C ILE A 192 7.97 21.18 -9.44
N ARG A 193 7.91 22.17 -8.54
CA ARG A 193 8.88 22.36 -7.46
C ARG A 193 8.17 22.28 -6.12
N ILE A 194 8.69 21.43 -5.25
CA ILE A 194 8.39 21.42 -3.83
C ILE A 194 9.44 22.28 -3.15
N ASN A 195 9.03 23.41 -2.57
CA ASN A 195 9.91 24.35 -1.90
C ASN A 195 10.01 24.03 -0.41
N TYR A 196 11.20 24.18 0.16
CA TYR A 196 11.50 24.06 1.58
C TYR A 196 11.90 25.42 2.13
N GLY A 197 11.25 25.89 3.19
CA GLY A 197 11.54 27.22 3.71
C GLY A 197 11.06 27.49 5.12
N ALA A 198 11.19 28.75 5.53
CA ALA A 198 10.66 29.26 6.78
C ALA A 198 9.13 29.41 6.71
N GLY A 199 8.44 28.99 7.77
CA GLY A 199 6.99 29.01 7.84
C GLY A 199 6.46 28.07 8.91
N GLU A 200 5.16 27.79 8.88
CA GLU A 200 4.56 26.78 9.75
C GLU A 200 5.10 25.38 9.40
N ILE A 201 5.65 24.70 10.41
CA ILE A 201 6.16 23.33 10.27
C ILE A 201 5.09 22.38 10.78
N VAL A 202 4.41 21.72 9.85
CA VAL A 202 3.35 20.75 10.18
C VAL A 202 3.97 19.37 10.38
N ASN A 203 3.71 18.75 11.54
CA ASN A 203 4.19 17.40 11.87
C ASN A 203 5.73 17.24 11.68
N PRO A 204 6.54 18.03 12.41
CA PRO A 204 8.00 17.91 12.34
C PRO A 204 8.48 16.58 12.92
N LYS A 205 9.50 15.99 12.29
CA LYS A 205 10.26 14.88 12.89
C LYS A 205 11.26 15.44 13.89
N THR A 206 11.31 14.87 15.10
CA THR A 206 12.13 15.41 16.20
C THR A 206 13.31 14.52 16.60
N THR A 207 13.29 13.26 16.17
CA THR A 207 14.39 12.33 16.38
C THR A 207 15.63 12.74 15.58
N VAL A 208 16.79 12.52 16.19
CA VAL A 208 18.07 12.68 15.48
C VAL A 208 18.23 11.62 14.40
N GLN A 209 19.08 11.89 13.43
CA GLN A 209 19.42 10.93 12.39
C GLN A 209 20.17 9.71 13.00
N LYS A 210 19.72 8.51 12.65
CA LYS A 210 20.29 7.22 13.08
C LYS A 210 20.56 6.33 11.86
N PRO A 211 21.53 5.40 11.89
CA PRO A 211 21.75 4.47 10.77
C PRO A 211 20.47 3.71 10.38
N ILE A 212 20.20 3.60 9.08
CA ILE A 212 18.97 2.99 8.56
C ILE A 212 19.06 1.47 8.69
N ALA A 213 18.04 0.87 9.30
CA ALA A 213 17.91 -0.58 9.37
C ALA A 213 17.61 -1.16 7.98
N PRO A 214 18.26 -2.27 7.56
CA PRO A 214 18.11 -2.83 6.20
C PRO A 214 16.66 -3.02 5.75
N SER A 215 15.78 -3.53 6.62
CA SER A 215 14.38 -3.78 6.29
C SER A 215 13.57 -2.50 6.05
N PHE A 216 13.93 -1.40 6.73
CA PHE A 216 13.36 -0.09 6.43
C PHE A 216 13.95 0.50 5.15
N GLY A 217 15.23 0.27 4.87
CA GLY A 217 15.86 0.64 3.59
C GLY A 217 15.13 0.08 2.36
N GLU A 218 14.82 -1.22 2.38
CA GLU A 218 14.02 -1.88 1.33
C GLU A 218 12.61 -1.25 1.18
N LEU A 219 11.98 -0.90 2.31
CA LEU A 219 10.70 -0.22 2.31
C LEU A 219 10.80 1.20 1.73
N TYR A 220 11.86 1.94 2.05
CA TYR A 220 12.09 3.28 1.53
C TYR A 220 12.38 3.29 0.02
N HIS A 221 13.13 2.31 -0.48
CA HIS A 221 13.38 2.13 -1.91
C HIS A 221 12.09 1.93 -2.72
N SER A 222 11.11 1.23 -2.15
CA SER A 222 9.82 0.97 -2.83
C SER A 222 8.78 2.07 -2.64
N THR A 223 8.88 2.87 -1.58
CA THR A 223 7.83 3.84 -1.19
C THR A 223 8.19 5.31 -1.42
N ILE A 224 9.44 5.71 -1.18
CA ILE A 224 9.89 7.11 -1.20
C ILE A 224 10.61 7.41 -2.52
N PHE A 225 10.01 8.26 -3.35
CA PHE A 225 10.49 8.47 -4.72
C PHE A 225 11.89 9.09 -4.82
N ASN A 226 12.24 10.00 -3.90
CA ASN A 226 13.56 10.63 -3.84
C ASN A 226 14.52 9.97 -2.85
N TYR A 227 14.23 8.72 -2.41
CA TYR A 227 15.01 8.07 -1.35
C TYR A 227 16.51 8.03 -1.63
N GLN A 228 16.92 7.59 -2.82
CA GLN A 228 18.34 7.53 -3.20
C GLN A 228 19.05 8.87 -3.01
N SER A 229 18.40 9.97 -3.42
CA SER A 229 18.94 11.32 -3.29
C SER A 229 19.11 11.73 -1.82
N VAL A 230 18.16 11.37 -0.96
CA VAL A 230 18.24 11.64 0.48
C VAL A 230 19.27 10.73 1.16
N LEU A 231 19.36 9.46 0.75
CA LEU A 231 20.37 8.51 1.21
C LEU A 231 21.78 9.02 0.92
N ASP A 232 22.04 9.49 -0.30
CA ASP A 232 23.33 10.01 -0.70
C ASP A 232 23.74 11.25 0.11
N LYS A 233 22.80 12.18 0.35
CA LYS A 233 23.06 13.45 1.04
C LYS A 233 23.19 13.30 2.55
N SER A 234 22.23 12.61 3.17
CA SER A 234 22.11 12.55 4.62
C SER A 234 22.93 11.39 5.18
N TYR A 235 23.01 10.27 4.47
CA TYR A 235 23.64 9.04 4.96
C TYR A 235 24.91 8.66 4.18
N GLY A 236 25.36 9.49 3.24
CA GLY A 236 26.55 9.21 2.43
C GLY A 236 26.39 7.98 1.53
N GLY A 237 25.15 7.65 1.14
CA GLY A 237 24.81 6.52 0.27
C GLY A 237 24.83 5.17 1.00
N LYS A 238 24.69 5.15 2.32
CA LYS A 238 24.84 3.94 3.15
C LYS A 238 23.63 3.64 4.00
N GLU A 239 23.34 2.35 4.10
CA GLU A 239 22.32 1.76 4.99
C GLU A 239 23.05 0.79 5.94
N ASP A 240 23.92 1.33 6.79
CA ASP A 240 24.81 0.57 7.67
C ASP A 240 24.25 0.36 9.08
N GLY A 241 22.93 0.49 9.25
CA GLY A 241 22.23 0.06 10.45
C GLY A 241 22.18 -1.46 10.59
N HIS A 242 21.66 -1.92 11.73
CA HIS A 242 21.45 -3.33 12.01
C HIS A 242 20.03 -3.55 12.53
N GLU A 243 19.56 -4.78 12.37
CA GLU A 243 18.23 -5.17 12.82
C GLU A 243 18.22 -5.41 14.33
N LEU A 244 17.30 -4.75 15.03
CA LEU A 244 17.03 -5.01 16.44
C LEU A 244 15.55 -5.39 16.60
N MET A 245 15.30 -6.52 17.27
CA MET A 245 13.97 -6.95 17.67
C MET A 245 13.79 -6.82 19.18
N LEU A 246 12.83 -6.00 19.60
CA LEU A 246 12.40 -5.88 20.98
C LEU A 246 11.28 -6.88 21.27
N CYS A 247 11.54 -7.89 22.09
CA CYS A 247 10.55 -8.88 22.50
C CYS A 247 10.06 -8.58 23.92
N ILE A 248 8.76 -8.43 24.10
CA ILE A 248 8.14 -8.08 25.40
C ILE A 248 7.21 -9.20 25.83
N MET A 249 7.41 -9.72 27.05
CA MET A 249 6.75 -10.93 27.52
C MET A 249 6.54 -10.99 29.03
N PRO A 250 5.56 -11.77 29.54
CA PRO A 250 5.53 -12.18 30.94
C PRO A 250 6.78 -12.99 31.31
N ASP A 251 7.20 -12.90 32.57
CA ASP A 251 8.38 -13.59 33.10
C ASP A 251 8.38 -15.11 32.85
N ASP A 252 7.21 -15.74 32.92
CA ASP A 252 7.06 -17.20 32.76
C ASP A 252 7.54 -17.69 31.39
N PHE A 253 7.38 -16.88 30.33
CA PHE A 253 7.78 -17.26 28.96
C PHE A 253 9.26 -17.01 28.66
N PHE A 254 9.98 -16.30 29.54
CA PHE A 254 11.35 -15.87 29.27
C PHE A 254 12.28 -17.05 28.96
N ALA A 255 12.24 -18.09 29.81
CA ALA A 255 13.11 -19.25 29.66
C ALA A 255 12.79 -20.06 28.39
N SER A 256 11.51 -20.21 28.03
CA SER A 256 11.10 -20.96 26.85
C SER A 256 11.33 -20.20 25.53
N PHE A 257 11.50 -18.88 25.60
CA PHE A 257 11.77 -18.01 24.45
C PHE A 257 13.28 -17.84 24.15
N GLU A 258 14.16 -18.11 25.11
CA GLU A 258 15.61 -17.86 25.00
C GLU A 258 16.24 -18.55 23.78
N ASP A 259 15.88 -19.80 23.50
CA ASP A 259 16.40 -20.56 22.34
C ASP A 259 16.06 -19.88 20.99
N TYR A 260 14.88 -19.26 20.88
CA TYR A 260 14.49 -18.51 19.70
C TYR A 260 15.25 -17.20 19.58
N ALA A 261 15.43 -16.48 20.69
CA ALA A 261 16.20 -15.25 20.72
C ALA A 261 17.66 -15.51 20.29
N GLU A 262 18.28 -16.59 20.78
CA GLU A 262 19.64 -16.98 20.40
C GLU A 262 19.74 -17.40 18.93
N TRP A 263 18.73 -18.12 18.42
CA TRP A 263 18.66 -18.41 16.99
C TRP A 263 18.60 -17.13 16.15
N LYS A 264 17.77 -16.14 16.53
CA LYS A 264 17.64 -14.88 15.81
C LYS A 264 18.92 -14.05 15.77
N ARG A 265 19.65 -13.98 16.90
CA ARG A 265 20.99 -13.38 16.94
C ARG A 265 21.96 -14.06 16.01
N ARG A 266 21.97 -15.40 15.99
CA ARG A 266 22.81 -16.18 15.07
C ARG A 266 22.43 -16.00 13.61
N SER A 267 21.15 -15.74 13.31
CA SER A 267 20.68 -15.44 11.96
C SER A 267 20.83 -13.98 11.54
N GLY A 268 21.39 -13.12 12.40
CA GLY A 268 21.75 -11.73 12.06
C GLY A 268 20.80 -10.65 12.55
N ILE A 269 19.88 -10.95 13.47
CA ILE A 269 18.97 -9.97 14.10
C ILE A 269 19.33 -9.88 15.59
N ASP A 270 19.73 -8.70 16.05
CA ASP A 270 19.90 -8.49 17.49
C ASP A 270 18.55 -8.60 18.19
N VAL A 271 18.54 -9.18 19.38
CA VAL A 271 17.31 -9.36 20.15
C VAL A 271 17.48 -8.78 21.55
N HIS A 272 16.55 -7.93 21.94
CA HIS A 272 16.41 -7.44 23.30
C HIS A 272 15.17 -8.08 23.93
N LEU A 273 15.35 -8.78 25.05
CA LEU A 273 14.24 -9.39 25.79
C LEU A 273 13.86 -8.50 26.97
N THR A 274 12.59 -8.15 27.08
CA THR A 274 12.02 -7.39 28.20
C THR A 274 10.96 -8.24 28.90
N LYS A 275 11.16 -8.51 30.19
CA LYS A 275 10.13 -9.15 31.03
C LYS A 275 9.17 -8.11 31.57
N PHE A 276 7.94 -8.51 31.86
CA PHE A 276 6.96 -7.66 32.51
C PHE A 276 7.47 -7.11 33.85
N SER A 277 8.16 -7.94 34.65
CA SER A 277 8.76 -7.50 35.91
C SER A 277 9.82 -6.39 35.76
N ASP A 278 10.47 -6.27 34.61
CA ASP A 278 11.54 -5.29 34.37
C ASP A 278 10.97 -3.88 34.16
N ILE A 279 9.75 -3.79 33.60
CA ILE A 279 9.09 -2.52 33.23
C ILE A 279 7.81 -2.25 34.03
N GLY A 280 7.42 -3.16 34.92
CA GLY A 280 6.17 -3.07 35.70
C GLY A 280 4.90 -3.33 34.88
N ALA A 281 5.02 -3.98 33.72
CA ALA A 281 3.88 -4.32 32.86
C ALA A 281 3.03 -5.46 33.45
N ASN A 282 1.84 -5.64 32.89
CA ASN A 282 0.91 -6.70 33.24
C ASN A 282 -0.06 -6.97 32.07
N SER A 283 -0.96 -7.93 32.24
CA SER A 283 -1.88 -8.38 31.19
C SER A 283 -3.02 -7.42 30.85
N THR A 284 -3.19 -6.31 31.58
CA THR A 284 -4.37 -5.43 31.45
C THR A 284 -4.06 -4.00 31.08
N ASN A 285 -2.81 -3.53 31.29
CA ASN A 285 -2.41 -2.17 30.99
C ASN A 285 -1.46 -2.10 29.78
N PRO A 286 -1.96 -1.81 28.57
CA PRO A 286 -1.11 -1.69 27.37
C PRO A 286 -0.23 -0.43 27.37
N ASP A 287 -0.54 0.60 28.15
CA ASP A 287 0.22 1.86 28.11
C ASP A 287 1.66 1.68 28.62
N ILE A 288 1.90 0.81 29.61
CA ILE A 288 3.25 0.53 30.11
C ILE A 288 4.14 -0.08 29.01
N ILE A 289 3.56 -0.98 28.19
CA ILE A 289 4.25 -1.60 27.07
C ILE A 289 4.49 -0.56 25.97
N LYS A 290 3.50 0.28 25.65
CA LYS A 290 3.64 1.36 24.67
C LYS A 290 4.70 2.38 25.11
N ASP A 291 4.73 2.77 26.38
CA ASP A 291 5.70 3.71 26.93
C ASP A 291 7.13 3.14 26.83
N HIS A 292 7.32 1.85 27.11
CA HIS A 292 8.62 1.18 26.94
C HIS A 292 9.06 1.13 25.47
N ILE A 293 8.15 0.80 24.56
CA ILE A 293 8.43 0.82 23.10
C ILE A 293 8.78 2.25 22.64
N THR A 294 8.08 3.24 23.16
CA THR A 294 8.31 4.67 22.87
C THR A 294 9.69 5.10 23.36
N ASP A 295 10.06 4.75 24.60
CA ASP A 295 11.40 5.00 25.14
C ASP A 295 12.49 4.34 24.28
N ALA A 296 12.28 3.07 23.90
CA ALA A 296 13.21 2.34 23.05
C ALA A 296 13.42 3.03 21.69
N TYR A 297 12.36 3.58 21.09
CA TYR A 297 12.45 4.31 19.84
C TYR A 297 13.21 5.64 19.99
N PHE A 298 12.87 6.46 20.99
CA PHE A 298 13.42 7.81 21.13
C PHE A 298 14.83 7.85 21.75
N ASN A 299 15.13 6.93 22.67
CA ASN A 299 16.27 7.08 23.59
C ASN A 299 17.36 6.03 23.42
N TRP A 300 17.11 4.89 22.76
CA TRP A 300 18.16 3.89 22.59
C TRP A 300 19.19 4.30 21.54
N GLU A 301 20.39 3.74 21.65
CA GLU A 301 21.43 3.93 20.64
C GLU A 301 20.95 3.40 19.28
N THR A 302 20.44 2.16 19.29
CA THR A 302 19.73 1.52 18.17
C THR A 302 18.26 1.39 18.53
N PRO A 303 17.37 2.19 17.92
CA PRO A 303 15.93 1.99 18.00
C PRO A 303 15.54 0.61 17.42
N PRO A 304 14.62 -0.15 18.03
CA PRO A 304 14.17 -1.44 17.49
C PRO A 304 13.64 -1.28 16.06
N THR A 305 13.94 -2.20 15.16
CA THR A 305 13.26 -2.33 13.85
C THR A 305 11.92 -3.04 14.05
N TYR A 306 11.94 -4.09 14.87
CA TYR A 306 10.81 -4.97 15.13
C TYR A 306 10.40 -4.92 16.60
N VAL A 307 9.10 -5.04 16.84
CA VAL A 307 8.53 -5.33 18.16
C VAL A 307 7.79 -6.65 18.08
N LEU A 308 8.06 -7.55 19.03
CA LEU A 308 7.35 -8.81 19.16
C LEU A 308 6.69 -8.90 20.55
N LEU A 309 5.36 -8.92 20.55
CA LEU A 309 4.58 -9.22 21.74
C LEU A 309 4.45 -10.73 21.91
N VAL A 310 4.77 -11.27 23.09
CA VAL A 310 4.81 -12.71 23.33
C VAL A 310 3.74 -13.10 24.36
N GLY A 311 2.58 -13.48 23.85
CA GLY A 311 1.39 -13.83 24.62
C GLY A 311 0.10 -13.51 23.87
N ASP A 312 -0.96 -14.28 24.11
CA ASP A 312 -2.32 -13.98 23.63
C ASP A 312 -2.93 -12.77 24.37
N ASP A 313 -4.09 -12.30 23.89
CA ASP A 313 -4.96 -11.38 24.61
C ASP A 313 -5.32 -11.96 25.99
N GLY A 314 -5.30 -11.12 27.02
CA GLY A 314 -5.43 -11.55 28.42
C GLY A 314 -4.12 -12.04 29.07
N ILE A 315 -3.04 -12.20 28.30
CA ILE A 315 -1.67 -12.45 28.80
C ILE A 315 -0.77 -11.25 28.52
N VAL A 316 -0.73 -10.81 27.26
CA VAL A 316 -0.17 -9.52 26.86
C VAL A 316 -1.33 -8.67 26.33
N PRO A 317 -1.58 -7.48 26.88
CA PRO A 317 -2.76 -6.69 26.51
C PRO A 317 -2.73 -6.32 25.01
N THR A 318 -3.91 -6.14 24.45
CA THR A 318 -4.10 -5.54 23.13
C THR A 318 -4.27 -4.02 23.25
N TYR A 319 -3.98 -3.28 22.18
CA TYR A 319 -4.24 -1.83 22.12
C TYR A 319 -5.47 -1.57 21.26
N SER A 320 -6.38 -0.72 21.72
CA SER A 320 -7.59 -0.37 20.97
C SER A 320 -7.90 1.13 21.05
N SER A 321 -8.39 1.66 19.93
CA SER A 321 -8.96 3.01 19.83
C SER A 321 -10.24 2.95 19.00
N GLY A 322 -11.24 2.25 19.53
CA GLY A 322 -12.49 1.91 18.84
C GLY A 322 -12.47 0.51 18.19
N ALA A 323 -11.32 0.10 17.65
CA ALA A 323 -11.04 -1.27 17.23
C ALA A 323 -9.63 -1.68 17.72
N ILE A 324 -9.41 -2.99 17.89
CA ILE A 324 -8.10 -3.53 18.22
C ILE A 324 -7.16 -3.27 17.04
N ASN A 325 -6.01 -2.66 17.30
CA ASN A 325 -4.99 -2.37 16.30
C ASN A 325 -3.62 -2.34 16.98
N GLU A 326 -2.80 -3.36 16.74
CA GLU A 326 -1.47 -3.47 17.35
C GLU A 326 -0.49 -2.40 16.85
N ASN A 327 -0.70 -1.83 15.65
CA ASN A 327 0.14 -0.74 15.17
C ASN A 327 0.10 0.46 16.13
N LEU A 328 -0.94 0.60 16.95
CA LEU A 328 -1.01 1.65 17.96
C LEU A 328 0.10 1.53 19.04
N PHE A 329 0.72 0.36 19.25
CA PHE A 329 1.90 0.26 20.12
C PHE A 329 3.15 0.93 19.52
N VAL A 330 3.23 1.00 18.19
CA VAL A 330 4.44 1.39 17.45
C VAL A 330 4.27 2.66 16.63
N THR A 331 3.07 3.26 16.58
CA THR A 331 2.85 4.65 16.18
C THR A 331 3.14 5.55 17.39
N VAL A 332 4.36 6.09 17.41
CA VAL A 332 4.96 6.79 18.55
C VAL A 332 5.60 8.14 18.18
N ASP A 333 5.88 8.40 16.90
CA ASP A 333 6.40 9.68 16.41
C ASP A 333 5.43 10.33 15.42
N GLY A 334 5.44 11.66 15.39
CA GLY A 334 4.50 12.44 14.61
C GLY A 334 3.04 12.35 15.09
N ASN A 335 2.20 13.17 14.46
CA ASN A 335 0.74 13.17 14.65
C ASN A 335 0.05 12.56 13.42
N ASP A 336 0.30 11.27 13.21
CA ASP A 336 -0.25 10.48 12.11
C ASP A 336 -0.41 8.99 12.51
N PHE A 337 -0.48 8.10 11.52
CA PHE A 337 -0.76 6.67 11.71
C PHE A 337 0.33 5.77 11.10
N PHE A 338 1.48 6.31 10.72
CA PHE A 338 2.59 5.48 10.29
C PHE A 338 3.19 4.78 11.51
N PRO A 339 3.45 3.47 11.45
CA PRO A 339 4.17 2.78 12.50
C PRO A 339 5.68 3.03 12.34
N GLU A 340 6.34 3.43 13.42
CA GLU A 340 7.80 3.61 13.45
C GLU A 340 8.54 2.28 13.46
N MET A 341 7.87 1.18 13.85
CA MET A 341 8.44 -0.16 13.99
C MET A 341 7.50 -1.22 13.41
N MET A 342 8.06 -2.33 12.92
CA MET A 342 7.27 -3.46 12.46
C MET A 342 6.84 -4.32 13.65
N ILE A 343 5.53 -4.45 13.90
CA ILE A 343 5.02 -5.20 15.04
C ILE A 343 4.45 -6.56 14.64
N GLY A 344 4.66 -7.55 15.49
CA GLY A 344 3.95 -8.84 15.45
C GLY A 344 3.65 -9.37 16.84
N ARG A 345 2.83 -10.42 16.90
CA ARG A 345 2.50 -11.14 18.12
C ARG A 345 2.70 -12.64 17.96
N PHE A 346 3.35 -13.25 18.95
CA PHE A 346 3.25 -14.70 19.18
C PHE A 346 2.07 -14.96 20.10
N THR A 347 0.94 -15.29 19.49
CA THR A 347 -0.31 -15.60 20.19
C THR A 347 -0.21 -16.96 20.86
N ASN A 348 0.17 -16.98 22.15
CA ASN A 348 0.30 -18.20 22.94
C ASN A 348 -0.27 -18.03 24.35
N GLU A 349 -0.82 -19.12 24.89
CA GLU A 349 -1.39 -19.15 26.24
C GLU A 349 -0.56 -19.94 27.26
N SER A 350 0.51 -20.61 26.84
CA SER A 350 1.32 -21.48 27.71
C SER A 350 2.75 -21.65 27.20
N ASP A 351 3.64 -22.11 28.09
CA ASP A 351 5.02 -22.48 27.78
C ASP A 351 5.13 -23.57 26.71
N TYR A 352 4.27 -24.60 26.80
CA TYR A 352 4.28 -25.66 25.79
C TYR A 352 3.89 -25.11 24.41
N GLY A 353 2.88 -24.24 24.35
CA GLY A 353 2.50 -23.53 23.13
C GLY A 353 3.66 -22.71 22.57
N MET A 354 4.37 -21.96 23.43
CA MET A 354 5.55 -21.18 23.07
C MET A 354 6.63 -22.07 22.44
N LEU A 355 7.02 -23.16 23.11
CA LEU A 355 8.02 -24.10 22.62
C LEU A 355 7.62 -24.71 21.27
N VAL A 356 6.35 -25.05 21.05
CA VAL A 356 5.88 -25.56 19.76
C VAL A 356 6.04 -24.51 18.66
N MET A 357 5.68 -23.26 18.94
CA MET A 357 5.80 -22.15 17.97
C MET A 357 7.26 -21.85 17.64
N THR A 358 8.10 -21.63 18.65
CA THR A 358 9.52 -21.30 18.45
C THR A 358 10.26 -22.41 17.70
N ASN A 359 10.03 -23.68 18.06
CA ASN A 359 10.64 -24.81 17.36
C ASN A 359 10.21 -24.91 15.90
N LYS A 360 8.97 -24.55 15.55
CA LYS A 360 8.52 -24.50 14.14
C LYS A 360 9.29 -23.44 13.36
N PHE A 361 9.44 -22.23 13.91
CA PHE A 361 10.18 -21.16 13.26
C PHE A 361 11.66 -21.50 13.10
N ILE A 362 12.32 -21.95 14.18
CA ILE A 362 13.73 -22.36 14.14
C ILE A 362 13.93 -23.49 13.12
N LYS A 363 13.06 -24.50 13.12
CA LYS A 363 13.14 -25.60 12.15
C LYS A 363 13.00 -25.10 10.71
N TYR A 364 12.01 -24.24 10.44
CA TYR A 364 11.80 -23.69 9.10
C TYR A 364 13.01 -22.89 8.61
N GLU A 365 13.58 -22.04 9.46
CA GLU A 365 14.67 -21.15 9.07
C GLU A 365 16.02 -21.86 8.98
N LYS A 366 16.26 -22.86 9.85
CA LYS A 366 17.54 -23.56 9.94
C LYS A 366 17.62 -24.78 9.03
N GLU A 367 16.56 -25.56 8.99
CA GLU A 367 16.51 -26.88 8.33
C GLU A 367 15.15 -27.06 7.63
N PRO A 368 14.79 -26.18 6.65
CA PRO A 368 13.53 -26.31 5.95
C PRO A 368 13.48 -27.62 5.15
N TYR A 369 12.26 -28.11 4.90
CA TYR A 369 12.07 -29.22 4.00
C TYR A 369 12.40 -28.80 2.56
N THR A 370 13.53 -29.29 2.04
CA THR A 370 14.06 -28.92 0.71
C THR A 370 14.10 -30.08 -0.29
N THR A 371 13.72 -31.30 0.11
CA THR A 371 13.66 -32.46 -0.80
C THR A 371 12.73 -32.21 -1.98
N ASN A 372 11.60 -31.54 -1.74
CA ASN A 372 10.82 -30.87 -2.76
C ASN A 372 10.69 -29.41 -2.33
N SER A 373 11.19 -28.47 -3.14
CA SER A 373 11.18 -27.03 -2.85
C SER A 373 10.01 -26.29 -3.51
N ASP A 374 9.18 -26.95 -4.32
CA ASP A 374 8.13 -26.29 -5.08
C ASP A 374 7.11 -25.59 -4.17
N TRP A 375 6.88 -26.15 -2.98
CA TRP A 375 5.92 -25.61 -2.00
C TRP A 375 6.27 -24.19 -1.54
N PHE A 376 7.54 -23.75 -1.60
CA PHE A 376 7.91 -22.36 -1.30
C PHE A 376 7.26 -21.35 -2.26
N LYS A 377 6.86 -21.80 -3.45
CA LYS A 377 6.25 -20.98 -4.51
C LYS A 377 4.82 -21.38 -4.81
N LYS A 378 4.17 -22.13 -3.92
CA LYS A 378 2.73 -22.40 -3.97
C LYS A 378 2.00 -21.50 -2.99
N GLY A 379 0.86 -20.96 -3.42
CA GLY A 379 0.01 -20.10 -2.60
C GLY A 379 -1.41 -20.64 -2.54
N ILE A 380 -2.15 -20.19 -1.53
CA ILE A 380 -3.59 -20.39 -1.45
C ILE A 380 -4.26 -19.06 -1.12
N CYS A 381 -5.29 -18.71 -1.87
CA CYS A 381 -6.17 -17.58 -1.60
C CYS A 381 -7.56 -18.12 -1.31
N CYS A 382 -8.02 -17.94 -0.06
CA CYS A 382 -9.35 -18.38 0.36
C CYS A 382 -10.26 -17.20 0.71
N SER A 383 -11.55 -17.39 0.45
CA SER A 383 -12.62 -16.50 0.90
C SER A 383 -13.94 -17.27 0.98
N ASN A 384 -14.92 -16.74 1.71
CA ASN A 384 -16.32 -17.02 1.36
C ASN A 384 -16.71 -16.21 0.12
N ASP A 385 -17.87 -16.48 -0.44
CA ASP A 385 -18.46 -15.73 -1.56
C ASP A 385 -19.63 -14.85 -1.13
N ALA A 386 -19.72 -14.56 0.17
CA ALA A 386 -20.82 -13.77 0.74
C ALA A 386 -21.01 -12.47 -0.04
N TYR A 387 -19.91 -11.88 -0.51
CA TYR A 387 -19.91 -10.72 -1.40
C TYR A 387 -18.95 -10.87 -2.59
N ALA A 388 -19.34 -10.31 -3.74
CA ALA A 388 -18.56 -10.39 -4.98
C ALA A 388 -17.16 -9.77 -4.87
N SER A 389 -17.00 -8.73 -4.03
CA SER A 389 -15.71 -8.08 -3.75
C SER A 389 -14.71 -9.05 -3.15
N GLN A 390 -15.14 -9.94 -2.26
CA GLN A 390 -14.27 -10.87 -1.55
C GLN A 390 -13.64 -11.88 -2.52
N THR A 391 -14.47 -12.43 -3.42
CA THR A 391 -13.99 -13.31 -4.50
C THR A 391 -13.08 -12.55 -5.47
N THR A 392 -13.46 -11.33 -5.86
CA THR A 392 -12.71 -10.53 -6.85
C THR A 392 -11.33 -10.15 -6.31
N THR A 393 -11.26 -9.66 -5.07
CA THR A 393 -10.00 -9.28 -4.43
C THR A 393 -9.07 -10.47 -4.24
N LYS A 394 -9.56 -11.63 -3.80
CA LYS A 394 -8.71 -12.83 -3.69
C LYS A 394 -8.22 -13.36 -5.02
N ARG A 395 -9.04 -13.31 -6.08
CA ARG A 395 -8.60 -13.66 -7.43
C ARG A 395 -7.55 -12.69 -7.95
N PHE A 396 -7.74 -11.40 -7.72
CA PHE A 396 -6.73 -10.38 -8.03
C PHE A 396 -5.43 -10.65 -7.27
N THR A 397 -5.48 -10.95 -5.97
CA THR A 397 -4.29 -11.31 -5.19
C THR A 397 -3.59 -12.54 -5.77
N ALA A 398 -4.34 -13.60 -6.10
CA ALA A 398 -3.77 -14.80 -6.71
C ALA A 398 -3.08 -14.51 -8.05
N GLU A 399 -3.68 -13.63 -8.86
CA GLU A 399 -3.09 -13.18 -10.13
C GLU A 399 -1.79 -12.41 -9.91
N ARG A 400 -1.75 -11.46 -8.95
CA ARG A 400 -0.53 -10.71 -8.59
C ARG A 400 0.57 -11.62 -8.03
N MET A 401 0.20 -12.62 -7.23
CA MET A 401 1.16 -13.62 -6.74
C MET A 401 1.83 -14.38 -7.89
N LEU A 402 1.08 -14.74 -8.93
CA LEU A 402 1.60 -15.45 -10.12
C LEU A 402 2.44 -14.54 -11.02
N LEU A 403 1.95 -13.34 -11.32
CA LEU A 403 2.60 -12.43 -12.29
C LEU A 403 3.80 -11.71 -11.69
N ASP A 404 3.68 -11.26 -10.44
CA ASP A 404 4.62 -10.34 -9.80
C ASP A 404 5.38 -11.02 -8.64
N GLY A 405 4.72 -11.93 -7.91
CA GLY A 405 5.28 -12.62 -6.74
C GLY A 405 6.15 -13.84 -7.06
N GLY A 406 6.22 -14.25 -8.34
CA GLY A 406 6.98 -15.43 -8.78
C GLY A 406 6.46 -16.75 -8.22
N PHE A 407 5.18 -16.83 -7.85
CA PHE A 407 4.52 -18.08 -7.48
C PHE A 407 4.31 -18.95 -8.73
N THR A 408 4.42 -20.27 -8.59
CA THR A 408 4.24 -21.23 -9.69
C THR A 408 2.81 -21.75 -9.78
N SER A 409 2.08 -21.74 -8.65
CA SER A 409 0.66 -22.05 -8.60
C SER A 409 0.01 -21.35 -7.42
N VAL A 410 -1.23 -20.88 -7.59
CA VAL A 410 -2.04 -20.34 -6.50
C VAL A 410 -3.42 -20.97 -6.56
N ASP A 411 -3.75 -21.78 -5.55
CA ASP A 411 -5.09 -22.34 -5.42
C ASP A 411 -6.05 -21.25 -4.94
N THR A 412 -7.23 -21.17 -5.56
CA THR A 412 -8.29 -20.26 -5.13
C THR A 412 -9.46 -21.06 -4.56
N MET A 413 -9.71 -20.93 -3.27
CA MET A 413 -10.82 -21.59 -2.58
C MET A 413 -11.89 -20.58 -2.19
N MET A 414 -12.94 -20.45 -3.00
CA MET A 414 -14.06 -19.52 -2.78
C MET A 414 -15.30 -20.31 -2.36
N SER A 415 -15.56 -20.36 -1.05
CA SER A 415 -16.64 -21.19 -0.51
C SER A 415 -17.98 -20.49 -0.58
N ASP A 416 -18.97 -21.15 -1.16
CA ASP A 416 -20.38 -20.75 -1.08
C ASP A 416 -21.02 -21.06 0.28
N PRO A 417 -22.24 -20.57 0.58
CA PRO A 417 -22.98 -20.92 1.80
C PRO A 417 -23.27 -22.44 1.93
N GLY A 418 -22.98 -23.23 0.90
CA GLY A 418 -23.02 -24.69 0.91
C GLY A 418 -21.70 -25.36 1.32
N CYS A 419 -20.68 -24.58 1.71
CA CYS A 419 -19.34 -25.07 2.02
C CYS A 419 -18.74 -25.89 0.88
N THR A 420 -18.62 -25.28 -0.32
CA THR A 420 -18.08 -25.94 -1.52
C THR A 420 -16.74 -26.65 -1.28
N TYR A 421 -15.93 -26.13 -0.34
CA TYR A 421 -14.68 -26.73 0.10
C TYR A 421 -14.85 -27.36 1.48
N SER A 422 -14.49 -28.64 1.55
CA SER A 422 -14.49 -29.41 2.78
C SER A 422 -13.18 -29.23 3.56
N VAL A 423 -13.17 -29.69 4.81
CA VAL A 423 -11.93 -29.82 5.60
C VAL A 423 -10.89 -30.66 4.85
N SER A 424 -11.32 -31.68 4.12
CA SER A 424 -10.42 -32.52 3.32
C SER A 424 -9.73 -31.73 2.21
N ASP A 425 -10.42 -30.77 1.57
CA ASP A 425 -9.82 -29.93 0.53
C ASP A 425 -8.74 -29.01 1.10
N VAL A 426 -9.00 -28.41 2.28
CA VAL A 426 -8.01 -27.59 2.99
C VAL A 426 -6.80 -28.45 3.40
N VAL A 427 -7.03 -29.64 3.94
CA VAL A 427 -5.96 -30.57 4.32
C VAL A 427 -5.13 -30.99 3.08
N ASN A 428 -5.78 -31.24 1.96
CA ASN A 428 -5.10 -31.61 0.71
C ASN A 428 -4.30 -30.45 0.09
N ALA A 429 -4.67 -29.20 0.35
CA ALA A 429 -3.89 -28.06 -0.12
C ALA A 429 -2.69 -27.74 0.79
N ILE A 430 -2.76 -28.09 2.08
CA ILE A 430 -1.66 -27.93 3.03
C ILE A 430 -0.60 -29.04 2.85
N ASN A 431 -1.03 -30.27 2.54
CA ASN A 431 -0.17 -31.43 2.31
C ASN A 431 0.38 -31.49 0.89
#